data_AF-A0A357A1U3-F1
#
_entry.id   AF-A0A357A1U3-F1
#
_cell.length_a   1.000
_cell.length_b   1.000
_cell.length_c   1.000
_cell.angle_alpha   90.00
_cell.angle_beta   90.00
_cell.angle_gamma   90.00
#
_symmetry.space_group_name_H-M   'P 1'
#
loop_
_entity.id
_entity.type
_entity.pdbx_description
1 polymer ?
#
loop_
_entity_poly.entity_id
_entity_poly.type
_entity_poly.pdbx_seq_one_letter_code
_entity_poly.pdbx_strand_id
1 'polypeptide(L)'
;MPKWHDDTEIGIRIRRLGYQVPFEPSSLVLHYPGHSDPREGRKRHQLAEMARLLLLWKYYPFLSALGSTVHYSFFALSGSRRDPSYRQELWAAWTMLLKNRRKIRMIRHQWRKTMPLRHQSFHTR
;
A
#
# COMPACT_ATOMS: atom_id res chain seq x y z
N MET A 1 1.00 -8.22 -8.80
CA MET A 1 0.20 -7.60 -7.72
C MET A 1 -1.10 -7.10 -8.32
N PRO A 2 -2.17 -6.94 -7.54
CA PRO A 2 -3.41 -6.38 -8.06
C PRO A 2 -3.21 -4.95 -8.57
N LYS A 3 -3.94 -4.56 -9.61
CA LYS A 3 -3.75 -3.28 -10.32
C LYS A 3 -3.97 -2.05 -9.42
N TRP A 4 -4.91 -2.12 -8.47
CA TRP A 4 -5.23 -1.02 -7.56
C TRP A 4 -4.08 -0.66 -6.58
N HIS A 5 -3.09 -1.55 -6.39
CA HIS A 5 -1.85 -1.19 -5.70
C HIS A 5 -1.07 -0.11 -6.46
N ASP A 6 -1.02 -0.20 -7.79
CA ASP A 6 -0.26 0.71 -8.63
C ASP A 6 -0.93 2.08 -8.67
N ASP A 7 -2.26 2.13 -8.73
CA ASP A 7 -3.04 3.38 -8.65
C ASP A 7 -2.81 4.10 -7.31
N THR A 8 -2.76 3.35 -6.20
CA THR A 8 -2.46 3.89 -4.87
C THR A 8 -1.02 4.40 -4.79
N GLU A 9 -0.06 3.68 -5.35
CA GLU A 9 1.35 4.08 -5.41
C GLU A 9 1.54 5.38 -6.21
N ILE A 10 0.81 5.53 -7.33
CA ILE A 10 0.78 6.76 -8.12
C ILE A 10 0.22 7.92 -7.29
N GLY A 11 -0.90 7.73 -6.60
CA GLY A 11 -1.50 8.76 -5.74
C GLY A 11 -0.54 9.27 -4.66
N ILE A 12 0.20 8.36 -4.00
CA ILE A 12 1.23 8.73 -3.01
C ILE A 12 2.32 9.60 -3.64
N ARG A 13 2.79 9.25 -4.86
CA ARG A 13 3.85 9.98 -5.57
C ARG A 13 3.37 11.35 -6.05
N ILE A 14 2.15 11.45 -6.60
CA ILE A 14 1.53 12.72 -7.02
C ILE A 14 1.43 13.67 -5.82
N ARG A 15 0.90 13.18 -4.69
CA ARG A 15 0.78 14.00 -3.47
C ARG A 15 2.11 14.52 -2.96
N ARG A 16 3.20 13.74 -3.09
CA ARG A 16 4.54 14.19 -2.71
C ARG A 16 5.03 15.36 -3.55
N LEU A 17 4.65 15.41 -4.82
CA LEU A 17 4.99 16.52 -5.72
C LEU A 17 4.18 17.79 -5.42
N GLY A 18 3.31 17.78 -4.41
CA GLY A 18 2.46 18.91 -4.02
C GLY A 18 1.15 19.00 -4.79
N TYR A 19 0.92 18.10 -5.74
CA TYR A 19 -0.34 18.05 -6.49
C TYR A 19 -1.47 17.47 -5.63
N GLN A 20 -2.66 17.98 -5.88
CA GLN A 20 -3.90 17.43 -5.35
C GLN A 20 -4.56 16.57 -6.42
N VAL A 21 -5.22 15.49 -6.00
CA VAL A 21 -6.04 14.66 -6.87
C VAL A 21 -7.49 14.96 -6.50
N PRO A 22 -8.14 15.94 -7.15
CA PRO A 22 -9.53 16.27 -6.87
C PRO A 22 -10.44 15.12 -7.31
N PHE A 23 -11.45 14.85 -6.49
CA PHE A 23 -12.56 13.97 -6.87
C PHE A 23 -13.73 14.85 -7.30
N GLU A 24 -14.18 14.69 -8.54
CA GLU A 24 -15.32 15.42 -9.11
C GLU A 24 -16.58 14.54 -9.02
N PRO A 25 -17.51 14.81 -8.09
CA PRO A 25 -18.68 13.95 -7.89
C PRO A 25 -19.63 13.92 -9.09
N SER A 26 -19.60 14.96 -9.93
CA SER A 26 -20.40 15.02 -11.17
C SER A 26 -19.82 14.14 -12.29
N SER A 27 -18.56 13.72 -12.18
CA SER A 27 -17.88 12.83 -13.12
C SER A 27 -18.08 11.36 -12.73
N LEU A 28 -19.27 10.83 -12.97
CA LEU A 28 -19.58 9.42 -12.72
C LEU A 28 -19.20 8.55 -13.92
N VAL A 29 -18.40 7.52 -13.67
CA VAL A 29 -18.05 6.49 -14.65
C VAL A 29 -18.45 5.12 -14.09
N LEU A 30 -19.24 4.36 -14.86
CA LEU A 30 -19.57 2.98 -14.53
C LEU A 30 -18.31 2.12 -14.59
N HIS A 31 -17.91 1.58 -13.44
CA HIS A 31 -16.76 0.66 -13.35
C HIS A 31 -17.25 -0.78 -13.20
N TYR A 32 -16.99 -1.59 -14.22
CA TYR A 32 -17.17 -3.03 -14.14
C TYR A 32 -15.91 -3.68 -13.55
N PRO A 33 -16.02 -4.50 -12.48
CA PRO A 33 -14.88 -5.24 -11.95
C PRO A 33 -14.20 -6.03 -13.06
N GLY A 34 -12.90 -5.80 -13.26
CA GLY A 34 -12.13 -6.50 -14.29
C GLY A 34 -11.88 -7.96 -13.94
N HIS A 35 -11.49 -8.77 -14.92
CA HIS A 35 -11.08 -10.18 -14.72
C HIS A 35 -9.95 -10.36 -13.67
N SER A 36 -9.21 -9.30 -13.37
CA SER A 36 -8.10 -9.30 -12.41
C SER A 36 -8.54 -9.17 -10.95
N ASP A 37 -9.80 -8.83 -10.68
CA ASP A 37 -10.32 -8.74 -9.32
C ASP A 37 -10.77 -10.12 -8.82
N PRO A 38 -10.27 -10.61 -7.67
CA PRO A 38 -10.75 -11.85 -7.09
C PRO A 38 -12.23 -11.74 -6.78
N ARG A 39 -13.02 -12.70 -7.27
CA ARG A 39 -14.45 -12.83 -6.91
C ARG A 39 -14.63 -13.12 -5.42
N GLU A 40 -13.66 -13.82 -4.83
CA GLU A 40 -13.65 -14.15 -3.41
C GLU A 40 -13.20 -12.94 -2.57
N GLY A 41 -14.10 -12.46 -1.70
CA GLY A 41 -13.85 -11.30 -0.83
C GLY A 41 -12.62 -11.46 0.06
N ARG A 42 -12.37 -12.67 0.56
CA ARG A 42 -11.19 -12.98 1.38
C ARG A 42 -9.89 -12.79 0.62
N LYS A 43 -9.77 -13.38 -0.57
CA LYS A 43 -8.58 -13.24 -1.42
C LYS A 43 -8.34 -11.80 -1.83
N ARG A 44 -9.42 -11.06 -2.09
CA ARG A 44 -9.37 -9.61 -2.34
C ARG A 44 -8.81 -8.85 -1.13
N HIS A 45 -9.30 -9.15 0.07
CA HIS A 45 -8.79 -8.55 1.31
C HIS A 45 -7.32 -8.90 1.59
N GLN A 46 -6.93 -10.16 1.39
CA GLN A 46 -5.53 -10.58 1.55
C GLN A 46 -4.60 -9.81 0.61
N LEU A 47 -4.99 -9.69 -0.67
CA LEU A 47 -4.22 -8.90 -1.62
C LEU A 47 -4.15 -7.42 -1.19
N ALA A 48 -5.26 -6.85 -0.68
CA ALA A 48 -5.35 -5.52 -0.05
C ALA A 48 -4.29 -5.31 1.03
N GLU A 49 -4.23 -6.22 1.99
CA GLU A 49 -3.27 -6.14 3.08
C GLU A 49 -1.82 -6.27 2.59
N MET A 50 -1.55 -7.19 1.66
CA MET A 50 -0.21 -7.32 1.08
C MET A 50 0.25 -6.05 0.36
N ALA A 51 -0.63 -5.44 -0.44
CA ALA A 51 -0.36 -4.17 -1.12
C ALA A 51 -0.12 -3.04 -0.11
N ARG A 52 -0.99 -2.93 0.90
CA ARG A 52 -0.88 -1.93 1.98
C ARG A 52 0.46 -2.03 2.70
N LEU A 53 0.85 -3.23 3.15
CA LEU A 53 2.13 -3.47 3.82
C LEU A 53 3.30 -3.09 2.91
N LEU A 54 3.26 -3.45 1.63
CA LEU A 54 4.32 -3.09 0.70
C LEU A 54 4.47 -1.57 0.52
N LEU A 55 3.37 -0.83 0.44
CA LEU A 55 3.37 0.64 0.34
C LEU A 55 3.91 1.30 1.61
N LEU A 56 3.51 0.81 2.78
CA LEU A 56 4.05 1.27 4.06
C LEU A 56 5.57 1.14 4.10
N TRP A 57 6.07 -0.04 3.72
CA TRP A 57 7.50 -0.30 3.67
C TRP A 57 8.22 0.55 2.61
N LYS A 58 7.58 0.94 1.50
CA LYS A 58 8.18 1.82 0.47
C LYS A 58 8.22 3.29 0.89
N TYR A 59 7.14 3.83 1.46
CA TYR A 59 6.92 5.28 1.48
C TYR A 59 6.75 5.90 2.87
N TYR A 60 6.40 5.11 3.88
CA TYR A 60 6.07 5.62 5.21
C TYR A 60 7.27 5.55 6.16
N PRO A 61 7.25 6.30 7.29
CA PRO A 61 8.24 6.18 8.34
C PRO A 61 8.44 4.74 8.79
N PHE A 62 9.67 4.39 9.13
CA PHE A 62 10.03 3.01 9.45
C PHE A 62 9.21 2.45 10.62
N LEU A 63 9.02 3.26 11.68
CA LEU A 63 8.24 2.86 12.85
C LEU A 63 6.77 2.58 12.50
N SER A 64 6.15 3.38 11.62
CA SER A 64 4.78 3.15 11.16
C SER A 64 4.64 1.85 10.35
N ALA A 65 5.60 1.58 9.47
CA ALA A 65 5.65 0.34 8.71
C ALA A 65 5.85 -0.88 9.61
N LEU A 66 6.76 -0.78 10.58
CA LEU A 66 7.02 -1.83 11.56
C LEU A 66 5.78 -2.11 12.42
N GLY A 67 5.20 -1.08 13.04
CA GLY A 67 4.01 -1.22 13.89
C GLY A 67 2.83 -1.84 13.16
N SER A 68 2.58 -1.42 11.92
CA SER A 68 1.52 -2.00 11.08
C SER A 68 1.77 -3.47 10.72
N THR A 69 3.04 -3.84 10.49
CA THR A 69 3.42 -5.23 10.17
C THR A 69 3.30 -6.13 11.39
N VAL A 70 3.69 -5.63 12.57
CA VAL A 70 3.53 -6.34 13.85
C VAL A 70 2.04 -6.54 14.16
N HIS A 71 1.23 -5.50 14.00
CA HIS A 71 -0.22 -5.59 14.21
C HIS A 71 -0.87 -6.63 13.27
N TYR A 72 -0.54 -6.59 11.97
CA TYR A 72 -1.01 -7.59 11.01
C TYR A 72 -0.56 -9.01 11.39
N SER A 73 0.70 -9.18 11.81
CA SER A 73 1.24 -10.48 12.22
C SER A 73 0.52 -11.01 13.46
N PHE A 74 0.26 -10.16 14.46
CA PHE A 74 -0.49 -10.52 15.65
C PHE A 74 -1.93 -10.95 15.31
N PHE A 75 -2.60 -10.20 14.43
CA PHE A 75 -3.94 -10.55 13.97
C PHE A 75 -3.97 -11.90 13.26
N ALA A 76 -3.07 -12.12 12.29
CA ALA A 76 -3.01 -13.38 11.55
C ALA A 76 -2.66 -14.58 12.45
N LEU A 77 -1.73 -14.41 13.40
CA LEU A 77 -1.41 -15.47 14.38
C LEU A 77 -2.61 -15.78 15.28
N SER A 78 -3.33 -14.75 15.75
CA SER A 78 -4.52 -14.93 16.59
C SER A 78 -5.65 -15.61 15.82
N GLY A 79 -5.93 -15.15 14.59
CA GLY A 79 -6.89 -15.76 13.68
C GLY A 79 -6.56 -17.20 13.32
N SER A 80 -5.26 -17.54 13.28
CA SER A 80 -4.82 -18.90 12.94
C SER A 80 -5.26 -19.99 13.92
N ARG A 81 -5.65 -19.60 15.15
CA ARG A 81 -6.24 -20.54 16.12
C ARG A 81 -7.61 -21.05 15.68
N ARG A 82 -8.32 -20.27 14.85
CA ARG A 82 -9.65 -20.61 14.31
C ARG A 82 -9.58 -21.11 12.87
N ASP A 83 -8.67 -20.56 12.07
CA ASP A 83 -8.50 -20.93 10.68
C ASP A 83 -7.01 -20.98 10.28
N PRO A 84 -6.44 -22.19 10.03
CA PRO A 84 -5.03 -22.36 9.70
C PRO A 84 -4.53 -21.55 8.50
N SER A 85 -5.42 -21.18 7.57
CA SER A 85 -5.05 -20.44 6.36
C SER A 85 -4.49 -19.04 6.68
N TYR A 86 -4.82 -18.42 7.83
CA TYR A 86 -4.17 -17.17 8.26
C TYR A 86 -2.64 -17.30 8.44
N ARG A 87 -2.12 -18.49 8.79
CA ARG A 87 -0.66 -18.72 8.82
C ARG A 87 -0.06 -18.67 7.42
N GLN A 88 -0.76 -19.25 6.44
CA GLN A 88 -0.32 -19.23 5.05
C GLN A 88 -0.33 -17.80 4.51
N GLU A 89 -1.36 -17.02 4.82
CA GLU A 89 -1.46 -15.61 4.46
C GLU A 89 -0.32 -14.78 5.08
N LEU A 90 -0.03 -15.01 6.36
CA LEU A 90 1.08 -14.37 7.05
C LEU A 90 2.42 -14.71 6.38
N TRP A 91 2.66 -16.00 6.11
CA TRP A 91 3.88 -16.46 5.45
C TRP A 91 4.03 -15.85 4.06
N ALA A 92 2.94 -15.76 3.29
CA ALA A 92 2.93 -15.11 1.97
C ALA A 92 3.29 -13.63 2.06
N ALA A 93 2.75 -12.89 3.05
CA ALA A 93 3.08 -11.48 3.27
C ALA A 93 4.56 -11.28 3.61
N TRP A 94 5.12 -12.07 4.52
CA TRP A 94 6.54 -12.02 4.88
C TRP A 94 7.44 -12.38 3.69
N THR A 95 7.11 -13.45 2.97
CA THR A 95 7.85 -13.87 1.77
C THR A 95 7.86 -12.77 0.71
N MET A 96 6.72 -12.11 0.50
CA MET A 96 6.61 -10.97 -0.42
C MET A 96 7.52 -9.81 0.00
N LEU A 97 7.51 -9.41 1.28
CA LEU A 97 8.37 -8.33 1.79
C LEU A 97 9.85 -8.67 1.63
N LEU A 98 10.23 -9.91 1.96
CA LEU A 98 11.59 -10.41 1.80
C LEU A 98 12.03 -10.41 0.33
N LYS A 99 11.18 -10.92 -0.58
CA LYS A 99 11.44 -10.93 -2.03
C LYS A 99 11.63 -9.51 -2.56
N ASN A 100 10.87 -8.53 -2.05
CA ASN A 100 10.95 -7.15 -2.49
C ASN A 100 11.96 -6.29 -1.72
N ARG A 101 12.72 -6.84 -0.76
CA ARG A 101 13.58 -6.07 0.15
C ARG A 101 14.55 -5.11 -0.55
N ARG A 102 15.18 -5.54 -1.64
CA ARG A 102 16.13 -4.70 -2.41
C ARG A 102 15.42 -3.53 -3.07
N LYS A 103 14.28 -3.80 -3.74
CA LYS A 103 13.43 -2.77 -4.37
C LYS A 103 12.89 -1.79 -3.33
N ILE A 104 12.40 -2.28 -2.19
CA ILE A 104 11.92 -1.45 -1.08
C ILE A 104 13.04 -0.52 -0.60
N ARG A 105 14.24 -1.05 -0.31
CA ARG A 105 15.38 -0.23 0.14
C ARG A 105 15.74 0.85 -0.87
N MET A 106 15.82 0.50 -2.16
CA MET A 106 16.11 1.44 -3.24
C MET A 106 15.06 2.55 -3.32
N ILE A 107 13.77 2.21 -3.33
CA ILE A 107 12.67 3.18 -3.36
C ILE A 107 12.71 4.08 -2.13
N ARG A 108 12.86 3.52 -0.91
CA ARG A 108 12.96 4.31 0.32
C ARG A 108 14.11 5.30 0.27
N HIS A 109 15.26 4.90 -0.26
CA HIS A 109 16.43 5.75 -0.39
C HIS A 109 16.18 6.91 -1.34
N GLN A 110 15.69 6.61 -2.55
CA GLN A 110 15.30 7.63 -3.53
C GLN A 110 14.23 8.57 -2.95
N TRP A 111 13.22 8.01 -2.28
CA TRP A 111 12.16 8.72 -1.59
C TRP A 111 12.64 9.53 -0.39
N ARG A 112 13.84 9.31 0.16
CA ARG A 112 14.38 10.23 1.17
C ARG A 112 15.18 11.35 0.53
N LYS A 113 15.89 11.05 -0.55
CA LYS A 113 16.73 12.01 -1.28
C LYS A 113 15.93 13.05 -2.05
N THR A 114 14.83 12.66 -2.67
CA THR A 114 13.98 13.57 -3.49
C THR A 114 13.02 14.39 -2.62
N MET A 115 13.38 14.77 -1.39
CA MET A 115 12.56 15.69 -0.59
C MET A 115 12.56 17.02 -1.34
N PRO A 116 11.41 17.53 -1.84
CA PRO A 116 11.37 18.90 -2.30
C PRO A 116 11.70 19.78 -1.09
N LEU A 117 12.68 20.67 -1.26
CA LEU A 117 12.91 21.77 -0.34
C LEU A 117 11.58 22.50 -0.13
N ARG A 118 11.32 22.88 1.12
CA ARG A 118 10.13 23.57 1.62
C ARG A 118 9.58 24.67 0.69
N HIS A 119 8.30 24.97 0.93
CA HIS A 119 7.66 26.27 0.72
C HIS A 119 7.68 26.82 -0.71
N GLN A 120 6.66 26.48 -1.47
CA GLN A 120 5.99 27.52 -2.25
C GLN A 120 4.66 27.77 -1.57
N SER A 121 4.64 28.86 -0.81
CA SER A 121 3.42 29.58 -0.47
C SER A 121 2.65 29.83 -1.76
N PHE A 122 1.63 29.02 -2.01
CA PHE A 122 0.63 29.35 -3.00
C PHE A 122 -0.11 30.58 -2.48
N HIS A 123 0.28 31.75 -2.98
CA HIS A 123 -0.57 32.93 -2.95
C HIS A 123 -1.86 32.58 -3.68
N THR A 124 -2.92 32.32 -2.91
CA THR A 124 -4.29 32.39 -3.41
C THR A 124 -4.59 33.87 -3.68
N ARG A 125 -4.74 34.21 -4.96
CA ARG A 125 -5.59 35.31 -5.41
C ARG A 125 -6.98 34.74 -5.67
#